data_AF-A0A545S914-F1
#
_entry.id   AF-A0A545S914-F1
#
_cell.length_a   1.000
_cell.length_b   1.000
_cell.length_c   1.000
_cell.angle_alpha   90.00
_cell.angle_beta   90.00
_cell.angle_gamma   90.00
#
_symmetry.space_group_name_H-M   'P 1'
#
loop_
_entity.id
_entity.type
_entity.pdbx_description
1 polymer ?
#
loop_
_entity_poly.entity_id
_entity_poly.type
_entity_poly.pdbx_seq_one_letter_code
_entity_poly.pdbx_strand_id
1 'polypeptide(L)'
;MVSQESDILLTTKTMNNSGSILAGDKANIITDSLINDNGVIQSKNALSLEANSGSISNIKGNILSKDKTVDILTSDKLDNSEGNIVSASTLNINANADLINTKGLIQSADKMDIKAKDIKALDASSVVSSKDSLDIQSSNIDNQGFIGSSKAGKFNVANSVRNSGEMVSQDKLSIFTK
;
A
#
# COMPACT_ATOMS: atom_id res chain seq x y z
N MET A 1 15.84 14.83 0.62
CA MET A 1 16.90 14.20 -0.18
C MET A 1 16.42 14.10 -1.63
N VAL A 2 17.20 14.58 -2.60
CA VAL A 2 16.86 14.47 -4.02
C VAL A 2 18.06 13.89 -4.75
N SER A 3 17.85 12.81 -5.50
CA SER A 3 18.81 12.23 -6.43
C SER A 3 18.26 12.44 -7.84
N GLN A 4 18.93 13.23 -8.68
CA GLN A 4 18.34 13.60 -9.98
C GLN A 4 18.45 12.51 -11.06
N GLU A 5 19.36 11.54 -10.94
CA GLU A 5 19.52 10.47 -11.94
C GLU A 5 19.98 9.12 -11.34
N SER A 6 20.08 9.01 -10.02
CA SER A 6 20.66 7.83 -9.37
C SER A 6 19.66 7.12 -8.47
N ASP A 7 19.93 5.84 -8.24
CA ASP A 7 19.29 5.06 -7.20
C ASP A 7 19.53 5.67 -5.81
N ILE A 8 18.54 5.52 -4.93
CA ILE A 8 18.68 5.73 -3.49
C ILE A 8 18.69 4.35 -2.83
N LEU A 9 19.75 4.05 -2.10
CA LEU A 9 19.81 2.94 -1.16
C LEU A 9 19.96 3.51 0.25
N LEU A 10 19.00 3.26 1.13
CA LEU A 10 19.04 3.74 2.51
C LEU A 10 18.79 2.57 3.46
N THR A 11 19.77 2.30 4.32
CA THR A 11 19.67 1.30 5.38
C THR A 11 19.89 1.98 6.72
N THR A 12 18.87 2.01 7.57
CA THR A 12 18.89 2.67 8.89
C THR A 12 17.98 1.96 9.85
N LYS A 13 18.23 2.00 11.17
CA LYS A 13 17.30 1.39 12.14
C LYS A 13 15.93 2.07 12.13
N THR A 14 15.90 3.39 12.17
CA THR A 14 14.64 4.14 12.10
C THR A 14 14.74 5.19 11.03
N MET A 15 13.63 5.43 10.35
CA MET A 15 13.50 6.51 9.39
C MET A 15 12.30 7.38 9.74
N ASN A 16 12.53 8.69 9.79
CA ASN A 16 11.48 9.70 9.88
C ASN A 16 11.67 10.69 8.74
N ASN A 17 10.71 10.73 7.83
CA ASN A 17 10.65 11.61 6.68
C ASN A 17 9.39 12.45 6.73
N SER A 18 9.52 13.72 7.09
CA SER A 18 8.49 14.76 6.95
C SER A 18 8.76 15.71 5.78
N GLY A 19 9.79 15.42 4.98
CA GLY A 19 10.17 16.17 3.78
C GLY A 19 9.98 15.34 2.53
N SER A 20 10.89 15.49 1.55
CA SER A 20 10.84 14.72 0.31
C SER A 20 12.09 13.87 0.13
N ILE A 21 11.89 12.59 -0.21
CA ILE A 21 12.88 11.67 -0.74
C ILE A 21 12.48 11.40 -2.19
N LEU A 22 13.26 11.92 -3.13
CA LEU A 22 12.99 11.80 -4.57
C LEU A 22 14.16 11.07 -5.23
N ALA A 23 13.95 9.83 -5.66
CA ALA A 23 14.94 9.06 -6.42
C ALA A 23 14.76 9.23 -7.93
N GLY A 24 15.87 9.45 -8.63
CA GLY A 24 15.91 9.65 -10.08
C GLY A 24 15.72 8.37 -10.89
N ASP A 25 15.99 7.21 -10.29
CA ASP A 25 15.70 5.89 -10.85
C ASP A 25 14.94 5.02 -9.82
N LYS A 26 15.63 4.26 -8.98
CA LYS A 26 15.00 3.40 -7.95
C LYS A 26 15.23 3.93 -6.55
N ALA A 27 14.32 3.60 -5.64
CA ALA A 27 14.53 3.79 -4.21
C ALA A 27 14.38 2.44 -3.51
N ASN A 28 15.40 2.05 -2.74
CA ASN A 28 15.36 0.90 -1.84
C ASN A 28 15.64 1.39 -0.42
N ILE A 29 14.63 1.30 0.44
CA ILE A 29 14.68 1.75 1.82
C ILE A 29 14.46 0.55 2.73
N ILE A 30 15.48 0.22 3.52
CA ILE A 30 15.47 -0.88 4.49
C ILE A 30 15.62 -0.29 5.88
N THR A 31 14.66 -0.54 6.75
CA THR A 31 14.63 -0.01 8.11
C THR A 31 13.97 -0.95 9.11
N ASP A 32 14.05 -0.68 10.41
CA ASP A 32 13.22 -1.37 11.41
C ASP A 32 11.82 -0.75 11.45
N SER A 33 11.71 0.58 11.31
CA SER A 33 10.43 1.29 11.22
C SER A 33 10.53 2.57 10.39
N LEU A 34 9.44 2.92 9.70
CA LEU A 34 9.36 4.07 8.81
C LEU A 34 8.19 4.97 9.20
N ILE A 35 8.47 6.25 9.39
CA ILE A 35 7.48 7.32 9.46
C ILE A 35 7.66 8.21 8.25
N ASN A 36 6.66 8.27 7.38
CA ASN A 36 6.57 9.15 6.21
C ASN A 36 5.41 10.15 6.35
N ASP A 37 5.01 10.46 7.59
CA ASP A 37 3.84 11.29 7.85
C ASP A 37 4.08 12.73 7.35
N ASN A 38 3.13 13.26 6.59
CA ASN A 38 3.24 14.54 5.86
C ASN A 38 4.45 14.61 4.89
N GLY A 39 5.14 13.49 4.66
CA GLY A 39 6.30 13.37 3.81
C GLY A 39 5.96 12.88 2.40
N VAL A 40 6.98 12.84 1.56
CA VAL A 40 6.95 12.26 0.22
C VAL A 40 8.13 11.32 0.06
N ILE A 41 7.86 10.08 -0.34
CA ILE A 41 8.85 9.15 -0.88
C ILE A 41 8.42 8.81 -2.29
N GLN A 42 9.30 9.14 -3.25
CA GLN A 42 9.01 8.96 -4.66
C GLN A 42 10.21 8.36 -5.38
N SER A 43 9.96 7.43 -6.29
CA SER A 43 10.93 7.01 -7.30
C SER A 43 10.42 7.29 -8.71
N LYS A 44 11.34 7.40 -9.67
CA LYS A 44 10.97 7.41 -11.09
C LYS A 44 10.50 6.02 -11.51
N ASN A 45 11.33 5.00 -11.33
CA ASN A 45 11.03 3.62 -11.69
C ASN A 45 10.45 2.83 -10.51
N ALA A 46 11.27 2.08 -9.78
CA ALA A 46 10.79 1.15 -8.75
C ALA A 46 11.02 1.71 -7.34
N LEU A 47 10.10 1.44 -6.42
CA LEU A 47 10.20 1.81 -5.00
C LEU A 47 10.02 0.56 -4.14
N SER A 48 11.00 0.27 -3.29
CA SER A 48 10.95 -0.80 -2.29
C SER A 48 11.07 -0.18 -0.89
N LEU A 49 10.12 -0.47 -0.03
CA LEU A 49 10.10 -0.10 1.38
C LEU A 49 10.02 -1.36 2.24
N GLU A 50 11.04 -1.61 3.05
CA GLU A 50 11.11 -2.76 3.94
C GLU A 50 11.29 -2.29 5.39
N ALA A 51 10.30 -2.54 6.24
CA ALA A 51 10.34 -2.33 7.69
C ALA A 51 10.39 -3.68 8.42
N ASN A 52 11.59 -4.08 8.81
CA ASN A 52 11.92 -5.45 9.27
C ASN A 52 11.39 -5.81 10.65
N SER A 53 11.20 -4.81 11.52
CA SER A 53 10.90 -5.05 12.94
C SER A 53 9.71 -4.24 13.45
N GLY A 54 9.09 -3.42 12.61
CA GLY A 54 8.09 -2.45 13.02
C GLY A 54 7.25 -1.95 11.86
N SER A 55 6.45 -0.93 12.15
CA SER A 55 5.41 -0.42 11.26
C SER A 55 5.93 0.57 10.21
N ILE A 56 5.10 0.77 9.20
CA ILE A 56 5.21 1.87 8.24
C ILE A 56 4.03 2.81 8.47
N SER A 57 4.30 4.07 8.77
CA SER A 57 3.31 5.15 8.85
C SER A 57 3.45 6.06 7.64
N ASN A 58 2.34 6.30 6.95
CA ASN A 58 2.21 7.18 5.79
C ASN A 58 1.02 8.14 5.99
N ILE A 59 0.83 8.64 7.20
CA ILE A 59 -0.34 9.46 7.55
C ILE A 59 -0.20 10.83 6.91
N LYS A 60 -1.16 11.21 6.06
CA LYS A 60 -1.05 12.43 5.22
C LYS A 60 0.21 12.46 4.35
N GLY A 61 0.87 11.31 4.20
CA GLY A 61 2.10 11.14 3.45
C GLY A 61 1.83 10.65 2.03
N ASN A 62 2.89 10.60 1.23
CA ASN A 62 2.83 10.11 -0.14
C ASN A 62 3.96 9.11 -0.38
N ILE A 63 3.61 7.93 -0.87
CA ILE A 63 4.52 6.88 -1.33
C ILE A 63 4.14 6.57 -2.76
N LEU A 64 5.01 6.86 -3.73
CA LEU A 64 4.66 6.61 -5.13
C LEU A 64 5.84 6.31 -6.06
N SER A 65 5.57 5.52 -7.09
CA SER A 65 6.44 5.35 -8.25
C SER A 65 5.80 5.97 -9.50
N LYS A 66 6.61 6.53 -10.39
CA LYS A 66 6.11 7.17 -11.64
C LYS A 66 5.98 6.23 -12.83
N ASP A 67 6.82 5.21 -12.91
CA ASP A 67 6.91 4.35 -14.11
C ASP A 67 6.75 2.85 -13.82
N LYS A 68 7.13 2.37 -12.62
CA LYS A 68 7.15 0.92 -12.32
C LYS A 68 6.58 0.58 -10.94
N THR A 69 7.03 -0.54 -10.38
CA THR A 69 6.47 -1.19 -9.19
C THR A 69 6.69 -0.42 -7.90
N VAL A 70 5.74 -0.54 -6.98
CA VAL A 70 5.94 -0.25 -5.54
C VAL A 70 5.82 -1.57 -4.77
N ASP A 71 6.84 -1.89 -3.98
CA ASP A 71 6.87 -3.03 -3.07
C ASP A 71 6.97 -2.52 -1.63
N ILE A 72 6.01 -2.91 -0.78
CA ILE A 72 5.99 -2.54 0.63
C ILE A 72 5.94 -3.81 1.48
N LEU A 73 6.93 -3.98 2.34
CA LEU A 73 7.02 -5.04 3.33
C LEU A 73 7.14 -4.44 4.73
N THR A 74 6.28 -4.85 5.65
CA THR A 74 6.39 -4.50 7.07
C THR A 74 6.08 -5.70 7.94
N SER A 75 6.91 -5.91 8.97
CA SER A 75 6.69 -6.95 9.97
C SER A 75 5.54 -6.64 10.93
N ASP A 76 4.92 -5.47 10.83
CA ASP A 76 3.84 -5.00 11.69
C ASP A 76 2.75 -4.33 10.83
N LYS A 77 2.14 -3.23 11.30
CA LYS A 77 1.09 -2.50 10.59
C LYS A 77 1.64 -1.57 9.49
N LEU A 78 0.83 -1.38 8.45
CA LEU A 78 0.94 -0.28 7.50
C LEU A 78 -0.24 0.68 7.71
N ASP A 79 0.05 1.94 8.02
CA ASP A 79 -0.95 2.98 8.26
C ASP A 79 -0.91 4.03 7.15
N ASN A 80 -1.89 3.99 6.25
CA ASN A 80 -2.07 4.92 5.14
C ASN A 80 -3.22 5.91 5.41
N SER A 81 -3.51 6.23 6.68
CA SER A 81 -4.64 7.11 7.02
C SER A 81 -4.45 8.52 6.44
N GLU A 82 -5.42 9.02 5.69
CA GLU A 82 -5.34 10.29 4.94
C GLU A 82 -4.12 10.38 3.99
N GLY A 83 -3.43 9.28 3.73
CA GLY A 83 -2.22 9.19 2.92
C GLY A 83 -2.48 8.62 1.53
N ASN A 84 -1.43 8.62 0.70
CA ASN A 84 -1.45 8.07 -0.65
C ASN A 84 -0.34 7.04 -0.85
N ILE A 85 -0.71 5.86 -1.34
CA ILE A 85 0.19 4.85 -1.90
C ILE A 85 -0.21 4.62 -3.35
N VAL A 86 0.65 4.98 -4.30
CA VAL A 86 0.33 4.91 -5.74
C VAL A 86 1.46 4.24 -6.51
N SER A 87 1.14 3.18 -7.24
CA SER A 87 2.06 2.59 -8.22
C SER A 87 1.58 2.83 -9.64
N ALA A 88 2.48 3.32 -10.49
CA ALA A 88 2.27 3.42 -11.93
C ALA A 88 2.33 2.07 -12.67
N SER A 89 2.64 0.99 -11.97
CA SER A 89 2.52 -0.39 -12.45
C SER A 89 1.99 -1.26 -11.30
N THR A 90 2.62 -2.40 -11.02
CA THR A 90 2.21 -3.34 -9.98
C THR A 90 2.45 -2.78 -8.58
N LEU A 91 1.47 -2.94 -7.68
CA LEU A 91 1.63 -2.63 -6.25
C LEU A 91 1.58 -3.91 -5.43
N ASN A 92 2.63 -4.20 -4.69
CA ASN A 92 2.67 -5.29 -3.72
C ASN A 92 2.74 -4.72 -2.30
N ILE A 93 1.80 -5.13 -1.44
CA ILE A 93 1.79 -4.79 -0.01
C ILE A 93 1.80 -6.09 0.78
N ASN A 94 2.75 -6.22 1.70
CA ASN A 94 2.79 -7.30 2.68
C ASN A 94 2.98 -6.72 4.09
N ALA A 95 1.90 -6.64 4.85
CA ALA A 95 1.90 -6.24 6.25
C ALA A 95 1.59 -7.47 7.11
N ASN A 96 2.44 -7.80 8.08
CA ASN A 96 2.16 -8.95 8.95
C ASN A 96 1.04 -8.67 9.97
N ALA A 97 0.70 -7.40 10.20
CA ALA A 97 -0.43 -6.98 11.04
C ALA A 97 -1.48 -6.21 10.20
N ASP A 98 -1.95 -5.07 10.70
CA ASP A 98 -3.06 -4.33 10.09
C ASP A 98 -2.59 -3.50 8.89
N LEU A 99 -3.39 -3.50 7.82
CA LEU A 99 -3.37 -2.46 6.79
C LEU A 99 -4.54 -1.48 7.06
N ILE A 100 -4.20 -0.27 7.49
CA ILE A 100 -5.16 0.80 7.77
C ILE A 100 -5.15 1.77 6.60
N ASN A 101 -6.32 2.03 6.00
CA ASN A 101 -6.48 2.94 4.87
C ASN A 101 -7.64 3.94 5.09
N THR A 102 -7.81 4.42 6.31
CA THR A 102 -8.90 5.34 6.67
C THR A 102 -8.74 6.68 5.97
N LYS A 103 -9.70 7.05 5.10
CA LYS A 103 -9.61 8.26 4.25
C LYS A 103 -8.37 8.30 3.35
N GLY A 104 -7.71 7.17 3.17
CA GLY A 104 -6.49 7.03 2.38
C GLY A 104 -6.77 6.51 0.98
N LEU A 105 -5.77 6.66 0.11
CA LEU A 105 -5.76 6.12 -1.24
C LEU A 105 -4.65 5.07 -1.38
N ILE A 106 -5.02 3.88 -1.82
CA ILE A 106 -4.10 2.84 -2.29
C ILE A 106 -4.48 2.52 -3.74
N GLN A 107 -3.59 2.78 -4.69
CA GLN A 107 -3.88 2.62 -6.11
C GLN A 107 -2.73 1.98 -6.89
N SER A 108 -3.09 1.12 -7.84
CA SER A 108 -2.17 0.53 -8.82
C SER A 108 -2.73 0.71 -10.23
N ALA A 109 -1.87 1.10 -11.17
CA ALA A 109 -2.20 1.18 -12.58
C ALA A 109 -2.17 -0.19 -13.29
N ASP A 110 -1.56 -1.21 -12.67
CA ASP A 110 -1.63 -2.61 -13.09
C ASP A 110 -2.22 -3.46 -11.95
N LYS A 111 -1.62 -4.64 -11.71
CA LYS A 111 -2.02 -5.60 -10.69
C LYS A 111 -1.72 -5.09 -9.28
N MET A 112 -2.62 -5.37 -8.36
CA MET A 112 -2.40 -5.14 -6.93
C MET A 112 -2.48 -6.45 -6.16
N ASP A 113 -1.45 -6.74 -5.37
CA ASP A 113 -1.42 -7.85 -4.43
C ASP A 113 -1.30 -7.29 -3.00
N ILE A 114 -2.25 -7.64 -2.14
CA ILE A 114 -2.24 -7.25 -0.71
C ILE A 114 -2.25 -8.50 0.15
N LYS A 115 -1.30 -8.57 1.08
CA LYS A 115 -1.29 -9.48 2.22
C LYS A 115 -1.30 -8.65 3.49
N ALA A 116 -2.30 -8.85 4.33
CA ALA A 116 -2.42 -8.19 5.62
C ALA A 116 -3.11 -9.12 6.61
N LYS A 117 -2.87 -9.01 7.91
CA LYS A 117 -3.71 -9.70 8.89
C LYS A 117 -5.14 -9.16 8.80
N ASP A 118 -5.31 -7.86 8.97
CA ASP A 118 -6.61 -7.18 8.91
C ASP A 118 -6.54 -6.00 7.94
N ILE A 119 -7.53 -5.86 7.07
CA ILE A 119 -7.66 -4.70 6.18
C ILE A 119 -8.78 -3.80 6.71
N LYS A 120 -8.47 -2.52 6.92
CA LYS A 120 -9.34 -1.53 7.56
C LYS A 120 -9.48 -0.29 6.67
N ALA A 121 -10.52 -0.24 5.84
CA ALA A 121 -10.89 0.90 5.00
C ALA A 121 -12.09 1.62 5.64
N LEU A 122 -11.88 2.27 6.79
CA LEU A 122 -12.92 2.63 7.77
C LEU A 122 -13.59 4.00 7.55
N ASP A 123 -13.63 4.49 6.32
CA ASP A 123 -14.31 5.73 5.95
C ASP A 123 -14.80 5.64 4.51
N ALA A 124 -15.91 6.30 4.18
CA ALA A 124 -16.48 6.34 2.83
C ALA A 124 -15.50 6.89 1.77
N SER A 125 -14.53 7.70 2.19
CA SER A 125 -13.49 8.28 1.33
C SER A 125 -12.27 7.36 1.13
N SER A 126 -12.24 6.21 1.83
CA SER A 126 -11.14 5.25 1.72
C SER A 126 -11.20 4.54 0.37
N VAL A 127 -10.08 4.47 -0.36
CA VAL A 127 -10.03 3.86 -1.69
C VAL A 127 -8.88 2.87 -1.77
N VAL A 128 -9.18 1.63 -2.15
CA VAL A 128 -8.21 0.61 -2.58
C VAL A 128 -8.59 0.18 -4.00
N SER A 129 -7.79 0.53 -5.01
CA SER A 129 -8.19 0.32 -6.42
C SER A 129 -7.06 -0.18 -7.32
N SER A 130 -7.31 -1.25 -8.07
CA SER A 130 -6.45 -1.73 -9.15
C SER A 130 -7.08 -1.46 -10.52
N LYS A 131 -6.28 -0.97 -11.47
CA LYS A 131 -6.68 -0.85 -12.87
C LYS A 131 -6.52 -2.15 -13.67
N ASP A 132 -5.97 -3.19 -13.05
CA ASP A 132 -5.96 -4.56 -13.57
C ASP A 132 -6.66 -5.50 -12.57
N SER A 133 -5.99 -6.58 -12.12
CA SER A 133 -6.52 -7.50 -11.11
C SER A 133 -6.13 -7.12 -9.69
N LEU A 134 -7.01 -7.40 -8.74
CA LEU A 134 -6.78 -7.26 -7.30
C LEU A 134 -6.79 -8.63 -6.62
N ASP A 135 -5.69 -9.04 -5.98
CA ASP A 135 -5.63 -10.22 -5.10
C ASP A 135 -5.39 -9.77 -3.65
N ILE A 136 -6.28 -10.16 -2.76
CA ILE A 136 -6.21 -9.89 -1.33
C ILE A 136 -6.13 -11.20 -0.57
N GLN A 137 -5.19 -11.28 0.36
CA GLN A 137 -5.12 -12.33 1.38
C GLN A 137 -5.16 -11.67 2.75
N SER A 138 -6.19 -11.97 3.53
CA SER A 138 -6.30 -11.45 4.89
C SER A 138 -7.01 -12.39 5.85
N SER A 139 -6.96 -12.07 7.13
CA SER A 139 -7.82 -12.69 8.14
C SER A 139 -9.19 -12.01 8.18
N ASN A 140 -9.21 -10.68 8.18
CA ASN A 140 -10.45 -9.91 8.14
C ASN A 140 -10.38 -8.76 7.13
N ILE A 141 -11.55 -8.35 6.65
CA ILE A 141 -11.74 -7.11 5.90
C ILE A 141 -12.89 -6.34 6.56
N ASP A 142 -12.65 -5.07 6.86
CA ASP A 142 -13.67 -4.09 7.25
C ASP A 142 -13.61 -2.93 6.24
N ASN A 143 -14.59 -2.93 5.33
CA ASN A 143 -14.69 -1.96 4.25
C ASN A 143 -15.91 -1.07 4.43
N GLN A 144 -15.66 0.22 4.67
CA GLN A 144 -16.66 1.28 4.69
C GLN A 144 -16.50 2.24 3.50
N GLY A 145 -15.46 2.06 2.69
CA GLY A 145 -15.16 2.86 1.49
C GLY A 145 -15.25 2.03 0.21
N PHE A 146 -14.34 2.26 -0.72
CA PHE A 146 -14.27 1.54 -2.00
C PHE A 146 -13.07 0.59 -2.04
N ILE A 147 -13.32 -0.69 -2.33
CA ILE A 147 -12.28 -1.66 -2.70
C ILE A 147 -12.63 -2.25 -4.05
N GLY A 148 -11.80 -2.10 -5.07
CA GLY A 148 -12.15 -2.66 -6.37
C GLY A 148 -11.06 -2.83 -7.42
N SER A 149 -11.43 -3.50 -8.50
CA SER A 149 -10.56 -3.83 -9.63
C SER A 149 -11.27 -3.61 -10.96
N SER A 150 -10.50 -3.25 -11.99
CA SER A 150 -11.03 -3.09 -13.35
C SER A 150 -11.01 -4.40 -14.16
N LYS A 151 -10.37 -5.46 -13.62
CA LYS A 151 -10.53 -6.85 -14.07
C LYS A 151 -10.96 -7.71 -12.89
N ALA A 152 -10.42 -8.91 -12.75
CA ALA A 152 -10.79 -9.85 -11.70
C ALA A 152 -10.35 -9.38 -10.29
N GLY A 153 -11.24 -9.56 -9.32
CA GLY A 153 -10.98 -9.37 -7.90
C GLY A 153 -11.05 -10.69 -7.16
N LYS A 154 -9.97 -11.07 -6.47
CA LYS A 154 -9.87 -12.30 -5.67
C LYS A 154 -9.56 -11.95 -4.22
N PHE A 155 -10.40 -12.41 -3.29
CA PHE A 155 -10.29 -12.13 -1.87
C PHE A 155 -10.27 -13.47 -1.12
N ASN A 156 -9.13 -13.83 -0.55
CA ASN A 156 -8.97 -14.99 0.30
C ASN A 156 -8.95 -14.51 1.75
N VAL A 157 -10.08 -14.63 2.45
CA VAL A 157 -10.30 -14.03 3.76
C VAL A 157 -10.52 -15.13 4.79
N ALA A 158 -9.67 -15.23 5.81
CA ALA A 158 -9.71 -16.37 6.72
C ALA A 158 -10.95 -16.40 7.61
N ASN A 159 -11.47 -15.24 8.04
CA ASN A 159 -12.51 -15.16 9.05
C ASN A 159 -13.74 -14.38 8.59
N SER A 160 -13.63 -13.08 8.33
CA SER A 160 -14.81 -12.24 8.10
C SER A 160 -14.58 -11.11 7.11
N VAL A 161 -15.64 -10.80 6.36
CA VAL A 161 -15.74 -9.65 5.48
C VAL A 161 -16.93 -8.81 5.95
N ARG A 162 -16.66 -7.64 6.52
CA ARG A 162 -17.65 -6.61 6.82
C ARG A 162 -17.58 -5.56 5.73
N ASN A 163 -18.71 -5.32 5.08
CA ASN A 163 -18.81 -4.37 3.99
C ASN A 163 -20.00 -3.45 4.20
N SER A 164 -19.75 -2.20 4.55
CA SER A 164 -20.72 -1.11 4.53
C SER A 164 -20.45 -0.09 3.41
N GLY A 165 -19.35 -0.25 2.67
CA GLY A 165 -19.05 0.48 1.44
C GLY A 165 -19.26 -0.37 0.18
N GLU A 166 -18.34 -0.26 -0.78
CA GLU A 166 -18.40 -0.95 -2.07
C GLU A 166 -17.21 -1.90 -2.27
N MET A 167 -17.51 -3.13 -2.69
CA MET A 167 -16.52 -4.07 -3.22
C MET A 167 -16.86 -4.41 -4.67
N VAL A 168 -15.99 -4.04 -5.61
CA VAL A 168 -16.29 -4.09 -7.05
C VAL A 168 -15.20 -4.80 -7.86
N SER A 169 -15.61 -5.60 -8.84
CA SER A 169 -14.77 -6.09 -9.92
C SER A 169 -15.56 -5.93 -11.22
N GLN A 170 -14.91 -5.46 -12.29
CA GLN A 170 -15.54 -5.33 -13.62
C GLN A 170 -15.49 -6.63 -14.44
N ASP A 171 -14.85 -7.67 -13.91
CA ASP A 171 -14.86 -9.03 -14.45
C ASP A 171 -15.41 -9.97 -13.35
N LYS A 172 -14.62 -10.94 -12.88
CA LYS A 172 -15.04 -11.85 -11.82
C LYS A 172 -14.62 -11.34 -10.43
N LEU A 173 -15.61 -11.16 -9.54
CA LEU A 173 -15.39 -11.05 -8.10
C LEU A 173 -15.47 -12.45 -7.45
N SER A 174 -14.39 -12.89 -6.80
CA SER A 174 -14.34 -14.14 -6.03
C SER A 174 -13.94 -13.86 -4.58
N ILE A 175 -14.81 -14.16 -3.62
CA ILE A 175 -14.53 -14.04 -2.19
C ILE A 175 -14.57 -15.44 -1.58
N PHE A 176 -13.45 -15.89 -1.04
CA PHE A 176 -13.28 -17.17 -0.37
C PHE A 176 -13.14 -16.92 1.13
N THR A 177 -14.13 -17.33 1.90
CA THR A 177 -14.07 -17.38 3.36
C THR A 177 -13.86 -18.83 3.82
N LYS A 178 -13.04 -19.05 4.85
CA LYS A 178 -12.92 -20.37 5.48
C LYS A 178 -14.04 -20.63 6.48
#